data_AF-A0A967SG46-F1
#
_entry.id   AF-A0A967SG46-F1
#
_cell.length_a   1.000
_cell.length_b   1.000
_cell.length_c   1.000
_cell.angle_alpha   90.00
_cell.angle_beta   90.00
_cell.angle_gamma   90.00
#
_symmetry.space_group_name_H-M   'P 1'
#
loop_
_entity.id
_entity.type
_entity.pdbx_description
1 polymer ?
#
loop_
_entity_poly.entity_id
_entity_poly.type
_entity_poly.pdbx_seq_one_letter_code
_entity_poly.pdbx_strand_id
1 'polypeptide(L)'
;MSVKRLAGLLALVLPVLAACAAQDSEQAAGEPPPIIPLTHFFDNPEIAGAQISPDGLYLSYLKPYRGRLNVHVRRLGSEQERVMTRDTVRPVFG
;
A
#
# COMPACT_ATOMS: atom_id res chain seq x y z
N MET A 1 -2.70 -26.80 -64.04
CA MET A 1 -3.14 -26.53 -62.66
C MET A 1 -2.09 -25.67 -61.97
N SER A 2 -2.50 -24.47 -61.55
CA SER A 2 -1.66 -23.28 -61.36
C SER A 2 -0.70 -23.34 -60.16
N VAL A 3 0.58 -23.57 -60.45
CA VAL A 3 1.73 -23.30 -59.54
C VAL A 3 1.70 -21.85 -59.00
N LYS A 4 1.07 -20.92 -59.74
CA LYS A 4 0.87 -19.52 -59.36
C LYS A 4 -0.01 -19.32 -58.12
N ARG A 5 -0.91 -20.25 -57.78
CA ARG A 5 -1.73 -20.17 -56.55
C ARG A 5 -0.97 -20.65 -55.32
N LEU A 6 0.01 -21.54 -55.50
CA LEU A 6 0.86 -22.07 -54.42
C LEU A 6 1.96 -21.07 -54.02
N ALA A 7 2.53 -20.35 -55.00
CA ALA A 7 3.51 -19.29 -54.74
C ALA A 7 2.91 -18.07 -54.00
N GLY A 8 1.65 -17.73 -54.29
CA GLY A 8 0.94 -16.63 -53.62
C GLY A 8 0.61 -16.93 -52.14
N LEU A 9 0.36 -18.20 -51.79
CA LEU A 9 0.13 -18.61 -50.41
C LEU A 9 1.43 -18.62 -49.59
N LEU A 10 2.57 -18.97 -50.20
CA LEU A 10 3.88 -18.99 -49.55
C LEU A 10 4.41 -17.57 -49.27
N ALA A 11 4.12 -16.60 -50.16
CA ALA A 11 4.55 -15.21 -50.04
C ALA A 11 3.81 -14.42 -48.94
N LEU A 12 2.61 -14.88 -48.53
CA LEU A 12 1.81 -14.19 -47.50
C LEU A 12 1.99 -14.80 -46.09
N VAL A 13 2.46 -16.05 -45.98
CA VAL A 13 2.65 -16.74 -44.69
C VAL A 13 3.98 -16.36 -44.02
N LEU A 14 5.02 -16.04 -44.80
CA LEU A 14 6.32 -15.60 -44.27
C LEU A 14 6.29 -14.32 -43.40
N PRO A 15 5.57 -13.23 -43.76
CA PRO A 15 5.55 -12.03 -42.91
C PRO A 15 4.66 -12.18 -41.66
N VAL A 16 3.69 -13.11 -41.67
CA VAL A 16 2.78 -13.33 -40.52
C VAL A 16 3.47 -14.09 -39.39
N LEU A 17 4.37 -15.04 -39.68
CA LEU A 17 5.18 -15.69 -38.64
C LEU A 17 6.17 -14.73 -37.97
N ALA A 18 6.70 -13.73 -38.70
CA ALA A 18 7.63 -12.75 -38.15
C ALA A 18 6.95 -11.75 -37.19
N ALA A 19 5.65 -11.46 -37.39
CA ALA A 19 4.90 -10.55 -36.53
C ALA A 19 4.54 -11.16 -35.15
N CYS A 20 4.48 -12.49 -35.04
CA CYS A 20 4.14 -13.17 -33.79
C CYS A 20 5.35 -13.32 -32.85
N ALA A 21 6.58 -13.17 -33.36
CA ALA A 21 7.81 -13.27 -32.56
C ALA A 21 8.29 -11.93 -31.98
N ALA A 22 7.61 -10.81 -32.30
CA ALA A 22 8.00 -9.46 -31.88
C ALA A 22 7.08 -8.87 -30.80
N GLN A 23 6.15 -9.67 -30.27
CA GLN A 23 5.25 -9.27 -29.19
C GLN A 23 5.78 -9.71 -27.82
N ASP A 24 7.09 -9.83 -27.67
CA ASP A 24 7.69 -10.00 -26.35
C ASP A 24 8.01 -8.62 -25.76
N SER A 25 7.12 -8.22 -24.86
CA SER A 25 7.46 -7.39 -23.71
C SER A 25 7.93 -5.95 -23.99
N GLU A 26 7.04 -5.11 -24.50
CA GLU A 26 7.04 -3.72 -24.05
C GLU A 26 6.48 -3.69 -22.61
N GLN A 27 7.30 -4.20 -21.70
CA GLN A 27 7.07 -4.17 -20.26
C GLN A 27 6.88 -2.69 -19.90
N ALA A 28 5.73 -2.36 -19.29
CA ALA A 28 5.49 -1.03 -18.73
C ALA A 28 6.60 -0.70 -17.73
N ALA A 29 7.65 -0.03 -18.18
CA ALA A 29 8.66 0.60 -17.35
C ALA A 29 8.01 1.87 -16.77
N GLY A 30 7.05 1.66 -15.85
CA GLY A 30 6.54 2.72 -15.00
C GLY A 30 7.67 3.34 -14.19
N GLU A 31 7.49 4.59 -13.78
CA GLU A 31 8.42 5.28 -12.89
C GLU A 31 8.72 4.40 -11.67
N PRO A 32 10.00 4.31 -11.21
CA PRO A 32 10.33 3.54 -10.02
C PRO A 32 9.46 3.99 -8.84
N PRO A 33 9.03 3.06 -7.97
CA PRO A 33 8.20 3.42 -6.83
C PRO A 33 8.94 4.44 -5.95
N PRO A 34 8.21 5.35 -5.29
CA PRO A 34 8.83 6.32 -4.41
C PRO A 34 9.56 5.62 -3.26
N ILE A 35 10.73 6.16 -2.89
CA ILE A 35 11.50 5.67 -1.75
C ILE A 35 10.73 6.00 -0.46
N ILE A 36 10.45 4.98 0.35
CA ILE A 36 9.78 5.14 1.64
C ILE A 36 10.85 5.43 2.72
N PRO A 37 10.70 6.53 3.50
CA PRO A 37 11.62 6.81 4.61
C PRO A 37 11.64 5.68 5.64
N LEU A 38 12.82 5.35 6.16
CA LEU A 38 12.99 4.31 7.19
C LEU A 38 12.16 4.62 8.45
N THR A 39 11.98 5.90 8.77
CA THR A 39 11.19 6.38 9.92
C THR A 39 9.73 5.94 9.87
N HIS A 40 9.13 5.72 8.69
CA HIS A 40 7.75 5.23 8.58
C HIS A 40 7.58 3.83 9.17
N PHE A 41 8.65 3.04 9.29
CA PHE A 41 8.61 1.69 9.83
C PHE A 41 8.98 1.60 11.32
N PHE A 42 9.79 2.55 11.80
CA PHE A 42 10.45 2.42 13.11
C PHE A 42 10.15 3.56 14.09
N ASP A 43 9.54 4.66 13.64
CA ASP A 43 9.05 5.69 14.56
C ASP A 43 7.73 5.27 15.22
N ASN A 44 7.27 6.03 16.19
CA ASN A 44 5.97 5.80 16.80
C ASN A 44 4.85 6.00 15.76
N PRO A 45 3.85 5.12 15.71
CA PRO A 45 2.66 5.35 14.91
C PRO A 45 1.88 6.55 15.44
N GLU A 46 1.12 7.21 14.57
CA GLU A 46 0.21 8.29 14.99
C GLU A 46 -0.89 7.75 15.92
N ILE A 47 -1.45 6.58 15.58
CA ILE A 47 -2.46 5.86 16.35
C ILE A 47 -2.19 4.35 16.23
N ALA A 48 -2.28 3.62 17.34
CA ALA A 48 -2.21 2.16 17.35
C ALA A 48 -3.22 1.53 18.31
N GLY A 49 -3.62 0.28 18.05
CA GLY A 49 -4.44 -0.52 18.96
C GLY A 49 -5.79 0.10 19.31
N ALA A 50 -6.44 0.77 18.35
CA ALA A 50 -7.70 1.46 18.60
C ALA A 50 -8.83 0.47 18.97
N GLN A 51 -9.61 0.81 19.99
CA GLN A 51 -10.76 0.02 20.45
C GLN A 51 -11.97 0.92 20.69
N ILE A 52 -13.14 0.43 20.30
CA ILE A 52 -14.43 1.08 20.55
C ILE A 52 -14.98 0.53 21.87
N SER A 53 -15.51 1.40 22.72
CA SER A 53 -16.17 0.98 23.96
C SER A 53 -17.45 0.17 23.66
N PRO A 54 -17.88 -0.74 24.56
CA PRO A 54 -19.06 -1.57 24.32
C PRO A 54 -20.36 -0.80 24.06
N ASP A 55 -20.50 0.38 24.64
CA ASP A 55 -21.63 1.30 24.44
C ASP A 55 -21.51 2.14 23.15
N GLY A 56 -20.40 2.04 22.42
CA GLY A 56 -20.15 2.77 21.18
C GLY A 56 -20.00 4.27 21.36
N LEU A 57 -19.69 4.76 22.56
CA LEU A 57 -19.56 6.20 22.83
C LEU A 57 -18.10 6.70 22.82
N TYR A 58 -17.13 5.82 23.03
CA TYR A 58 -15.73 6.18 23.19
C TYR A 58 -14.81 5.37 22.28
N LEU A 59 -13.69 5.98 21.93
CA LEU A 59 -12.57 5.35 21.27
C LEU A 59 -11.33 5.47 22.16
N SER A 60 -10.73 4.33 22.52
CA SER A 60 -9.40 4.28 23.16
C SER A 60 -8.35 3.89 22.13
N TYR A 61 -7.13 4.40 22.28
CA TYR A 61 -6.01 4.09 21.39
C TYR A 61 -4.67 4.50 22.02
N LEU A 62 -3.58 3.98 21.47
CA LEU A 62 -2.22 4.43 21.77
C LEU A 62 -1.84 5.58 20.83
N LYS A 63 -1.28 6.65 21.39
CA LYS A 63 -0.74 7.81 20.65
C LYS A 63 0.48 8.38 21.37
N PRO A 64 1.43 9.01 20.66
CA PRO A 64 2.60 9.59 21.30
C PRO A 64 2.24 10.74 22.25
N TYR A 65 2.70 10.65 23.50
CA TYR A 65 2.79 11.74 24.45
C TYR A 65 4.26 11.92 24.82
N ARG A 66 4.85 13.07 24.46
CA ARG A 66 6.28 13.37 24.66
C ARG A 66 7.22 12.28 24.12
N GLY A 67 6.92 11.73 22.94
CA GLY A 67 7.76 10.74 22.26
C GLY A 67 7.66 9.32 22.80
N ARG A 68 6.69 9.02 23.67
CA ARG A 68 6.36 7.66 24.13
C ARG A 68 4.87 7.39 23.92
N LEU A 69 4.52 6.19 23.44
CA LEU A 69 3.11 5.80 23.31
C LEU A 69 2.43 5.77 24.69
N ASN A 70 1.27 6.38 24.75
CA ASN A 70 0.41 6.43 25.93
C ASN A 70 -1.03 6.15 25.52
N VAL A 71 -1.88 5.83 26.50
CA VAL A 71 -3.31 5.61 26.26
C VAL A 71 -4.03 6.94 26.16
N HIS A 72 -4.76 7.13 25.08
CA HIS A 72 -5.65 8.26 24.83
C HIS A 72 -7.08 7.74 24.73
N VAL A 73 -8.05 8.55 25.16
CA VAL A 73 -9.47 8.27 24.95
C VAL A 73 -10.17 9.53 24.50
N ARG A 74 -11.07 9.39 23.53
CA ARG A 74 -11.97 10.47 23.10
C ARG A 74 -13.39 9.95 22.93
N ARG A 75 -14.36 10.86 23.00
CA ARG A 75 -15.74 10.56 22.62
C ARG A 75 -15.81 10.39 21.09
N LEU A 76 -16.57 9.43 20.59
CA LEU A 76 -16.81 9.29 19.16
C LEU A 76 -17.47 10.55 18.60
N GLY A 77 -16.96 11.02 17.45
CA GLY A 77 -17.37 12.28 16.83
C GLY A 77 -16.79 13.55 17.48
N SER A 78 -15.91 13.43 18.48
CA SER A 78 -15.17 14.56 19.06
C SER A 78 -13.69 14.46 18.71
N GLU A 79 -13.06 15.61 18.46
CA GLU A 79 -11.60 15.77 18.33
C GLU A 79 -10.92 15.99 19.69
N GLN A 80 -11.69 16.22 20.75
CA GLN A 80 -11.14 16.38 22.09
C GLN A 80 -10.78 15.01 22.67
N GLU A 81 -9.48 14.75 22.77
CA GLU A 81 -8.91 13.57 23.40
C GLU A 81 -8.36 13.88 24.79
N ARG A 82 -8.41 12.90 25.68
CA ARG A 82 -7.77 12.94 26.99
C ARG A 82 -6.70 11.86 27.08
N VAL A 83 -5.51 12.27 27.47
CA VAL A 83 -4.38 11.36 27.76
C VAL A 83 -4.59 10.72 29.13
N MET A 84 -4.69 9.40 29.18
CA MET A 84 -4.95 8.63 30.40
C MET A 84 -3.67 8.20 31.12
N THR A 85 -2.59 7.96 30.38
CA THR A 85 -1.26 7.67 30.93
C THR A 85 -0.26 8.73 30.49
N ARG A 86 0.76 9.02 31.30
CA ARG A 86 1.78 10.05 30.98
C ARG A 86 3.20 9.53 31.22
N ASP A 87 3.46 8.27 30.86
CA ASP A 87 4.79 7.70 30.95
C ASP A 87 5.70 8.38 29.91
N THR A 88 6.87 8.86 30.35
CA THR A 88 7.87 9.51 29.49
C THR A 88 9.16 8.71 29.38
N VAL A 89 9.28 7.60 30.10
CA VAL A 89 10.46 6.74 30.09
C VAL A 89 10.28 5.64 29.04
N ARG A 90 9.13 4.97 29.05
CA ARG A 90 8.83 3.84 28.16
C ARG A 90 7.44 3.95 27.52
N PRO A 91 7.21 3.28 26.37
CA PRO A 91 5.86 3.19 25.80
C PRO A 91 4.95 2.34 26.70
N VAL A 92 3.70 2.75 26.82
CA VAL A 92 2.63 1.96 27.43
C VAL A 92 2.11 0.99 26.37
N PHE A 93 2.14 -0.30 26.69
CA PHE A 93 1.58 -1.36 25.86
C PHE A 93 0.32 -1.93 26.55
N GLY A 94 -0.62 -2.41 25.74
CA GLY A 94 -1.83 -3.11 26.19
C GLY A 94 -1.55 -4.59 26.47
#